data_AF-A0A174AW12-F1
#
_entry.id   AF-A0A174AW12-F1
#
_cell.length_a   1.000
_cell.length_b   1.000
_cell.length_c   1.000
_cell.angle_alpha   90.00
_cell.angle_beta   90.00
_cell.angle_gamma   90.00
#
_symmetry.space_group_name_H-M   'P 1'
#
loop_
_entity.id
_entity.type
_entity.pdbx_description
1 polymer ?
#
loop_
_entity_poly.entity_id
_entity_poly.type
_entity_poly.pdbx_seq_one_letter_code
_entity_poly.pdbx_strand_id
1 'polypeptide(L)' 'MVLKNMMLHIQMKKEVAKMSERFPGIDWYCDRCNVYLNDQPGFDDHHYVWKCTECGHKNSISADDIYESEEDFRNYNK' A
#
# COMPACT_ATOMS: atom_id res chain seq x y z
N MET A 1 21.97 -1.33 40.05
CA MET A 1 22.37 -2.04 38.81
C MET A 1 21.60 -3.36 38.86
N VAL A 2 20.62 -3.66 38.02
CA VAL A 2 20.71 -3.76 36.56
C VAL A 2 19.32 -3.49 35.96
N LEU A 3 19.12 -2.29 35.39
CA LEU A 3 18.02 -1.99 34.47
C LEU A 3 18.36 -2.59 33.09
N LYS A 4 18.33 -3.92 32.96
CA LYS A 4 18.49 -4.59 31.67
C LYS A 4 17.51 -5.74 31.62
N ASN A 5 16.27 -5.46 31.20
CA ASN A 5 15.44 -6.47 30.53
C ASN A 5 14.14 -5.94 29.92
N MET A 6 13.82 -4.66 30.02
CA MET A 6 12.60 -4.11 29.39
C MET A 6 12.81 -3.59 27.95
N MET A 7 14.07 -3.45 27.51
CA MET A 7 14.41 -2.93 26.17
C MET A 7 14.40 -3.96 25.05
N LEU A 8 14.28 -5.26 25.33
CA LEU A 8 14.23 -6.29 24.28
C LEU A 8 12.82 -6.50 23.66
N HIS A 9 11.78 -5.88 24.22
CA HIS A 9 10.42 -5.96 23.65
C HIS A 9 10.11 -4.90 22.58
N ILE A 10 11.05 -4.00 22.29
CA ILE A 10 10.89 -2.90 21.34
C ILE A 10 12.03 -2.98 20.32
N GLN A 11 12.00 -3.98 19.42
CA GLN A 11 12.63 -3.87 18.09
C GLN A 11 12.26 -5.03 17.14
N MET A 12 11.08 -5.65 17.28
CA MET A 12 10.56 -6.63 16.29
C MET A 12 9.27 -6.16 15.61
N LYS A 13 8.95 -4.86 15.66
CA LYS A 13 7.68 -4.32 15.11
C LYS A 13 7.77 -3.81 13.67
N LYS A 14 8.93 -3.84 13.01
CA LYS A 14 9.09 -3.28 11.65
C LYS A 14 9.59 -4.25 10.59
N GLU A 15 9.71 -5.53 10.92
CA GLU A 15 9.98 -6.59 9.95
C GLU A 15 8.93 -7.70 10.06
N VAL A 16 7.65 -7.31 10.19
CA VAL A 16 6.63 -8.17 9.62
C VAL A 16 6.84 -8.01 8.13
N ALA A 17 7.61 -8.94 7.56
CA ALA A 17 7.67 -9.13 6.13
C ALA A 17 6.23 -8.99 5.61
N LYS A 18 5.97 -7.88 4.90
CA LYS A 18 4.80 -7.78 4.04
C LYS A 18 4.90 -9.03 3.17
N MET A 19 4.00 -9.96 3.44
CA MET A 19 3.95 -11.26 2.79
C MET A 19 4.00 -11.02 1.27
N SER A 20 5.16 -11.26 0.68
CA SER A 20 5.46 -11.20 -0.75
C SER A 20 4.66 -10.18 -1.56
N GLU A 21 4.81 -8.86 -1.36
CA GLU A 21 4.12 -7.86 -2.22
C GLU A 21 4.25 -8.23 -3.71
N ARG A 22 3.13 -8.21 -4.46
CA ARG A 22 3.15 -8.45 -5.91
C ARG A 22 3.86 -7.30 -6.63
N PHE A 23 3.66 -6.09 -6.14
CA PHE A 23 4.19 -4.85 -6.68
C PHE A 23 5.02 -4.13 -5.59
N PRO A 24 6.26 -4.55 -5.35
CA PRO A 24 7.07 -4.02 -4.26
C PRO A 24 7.38 -2.54 -4.47
N GLY A 25 7.14 -1.73 -3.43
CA GLY A 25 7.40 -0.29 -3.45
C GLY A 25 6.39 0.55 -4.24
N ILE A 26 5.24 -0.02 -4.61
CA ILE A 26 4.17 0.70 -5.30
C ILE A 26 3.13 1.23 -4.31
N ASP A 27 2.87 2.52 -4.41
CA ASP A 27 1.84 3.23 -3.66
C ASP A 27 0.54 3.30 -4.46
N TRP A 28 -0.51 2.69 -3.91
CA TRP A 28 -1.83 2.65 -4.51
C TRP A 28 -2.73 3.71 -3.89
N TYR A 29 -3.38 4.49 -4.75
CA TYR A 29 -4.35 5.51 -4.35
C TYR A 29 -5.71 5.22 -4.98
N CYS A 30 -6.78 5.63 -4.30
CA CYS A 30 -8.11 5.45 -4.86
C CYS A 30 -8.37 6.44 -6.02
N ASP A 31 -8.73 5.94 -7.19
CA ASP A 31 -9.00 6.74 -8.41
C ASP A 31 -10.12 7.78 -8.24
N ARG A 32 -10.97 7.60 -7.22
CA ARG A 32 -12.12 8.49 -6.96
C ARG A 32 -11.90 9.48 -5.83
N CYS A 33 -11.29 9.06 -4.73
CA CYS A 33 -11.20 9.87 -3.52
C CYS A 33 -9.76 10.14 -3.08
N ASN A 34 -8.78 9.64 -3.83
CA ASN A 34 -7.35 9.87 -3.63
C ASN A 34 -6.82 9.48 -2.25
N VAL A 35 -7.52 8.56 -1.56
CA VAL A 35 -7.05 8.00 -0.28
C VAL A 35 -6.04 6.90 -0.54
N TYR A 36 -5.06 6.77 0.35
CA TYR A 36 -4.03 5.73 0.30
C TYR A 36 -4.65 4.35 0.56
N LEU A 37 -4.42 3.40 -0.34
CA LEU A 37 -5.03 2.07 -0.30
C LEU A 37 -4.18 1.06 0.47
N ASN A 38 -2.85 1.16 0.44
CA ASN A 38 -1.96 0.16 1.05
C ASN A 38 -2.14 0.03 2.57
N ASP A 39 -2.65 1.09 3.22
CA ASP A 39 -2.94 1.09 4.67
C ASP A 39 -4.38 0.62 5.00
N GLN A 40 -5.22 0.36 3.99
CA GLN A 40 -6.57 -0.12 4.25
C GLN A 40 -6.54 -1.55 4.79
N PRO A 41 -7.37 -1.88 5.81
CA PRO A 41 -7.36 -3.21 6.42
C PRO A 41 -7.64 -4.32 5.40
N GLY A 42 -6.70 -5.25 5.27
CA GLY A 42 -6.81 -6.40 4.35
C GLY A 42 -6.49 -6.08 2.89
N PHE A 43 -5.92 -4.91 2.60
CA PHE A 43 -5.38 -4.61 1.27
C PHE A 43 -4.33 -5.67 0.90
N ASP A 44 -4.46 -6.19 -0.33
CA ASP A 44 -3.57 -7.21 -0.88
C ASP A 44 -3.46 -6.96 -2.38
N ASP A 45 -2.24 -6.65 -2.83
CA ASP A 45 -1.93 -6.29 -4.22
C ASP A 45 -1.88 -7.51 -5.17
N HIS A 46 -2.03 -8.73 -4.65
CA HIS A 46 -2.27 -9.93 -5.46
C HIS A 46 -3.68 -9.99 -6.01
N HIS A 47 -4.62 -9.29 -5.37
CA HIS A 47 -5.96 -9.14 -5.92
C HIS A 47 -5.96 -8.12 -7.04
N TYR A 48 -6.47 -8.49 -8.22
CA TYR A 48 -6.56 -7.60 -9.39
C TYR A 48 -7.45 -6.37 -9.18
N VAL A 49 -8.29 -6.36 -8.15
CA VAL A 49 -9.23 -5.27 -7.86
C VAL A 49 -9.31 -5.07 -6.36
N TRP A 50 -9.26 -3.80 -5.93
CA TRP A 50 -9.50 -3.42 -4.54
C TRP A 50 -10.68 -2.45 -4.42
N LYS A 51 -11.63 -2.77 -3.54
CA LYS A 51 -12.74 -1.87 -3.21
C LYS A 51 -12.31 -0.95 -2.08
N CYS A 52 -12.18 0.35 -2.38
CA CYS A 52 -11.85 1.37 -1.39
C CYS A 52 -12.84 1.33 -0.21
N THR A 53 -12.30 1.24 1.01
CA THR A 53 -13.09 1.20 2.25
C THR A 53 -13.78 2.53 2.55
N GLU A 54 -13.21 3.65 2.09
CA GLU A 54 -13.74 5.00 2.33
C GLU A 54 -14.90 5.36 1.41
N CYS A 55 -14.79 5.12 0.11
CA CYS A 55 -15.78 5.57 -0.88
C CYS A 55 -16.49 4.46 -1.65
N GLY A 56 -16.06 3.20 -1.49
CA GLY A 56 -16.63 2.04 -2.16
C GLY A 56 -16.29 1.88 -3.65
N HIS A 57 -15.44 2.75 -4.21
CA HIS A 57 -14.97 2.64 -5.58
C HIS A 57 -14.08 1.40 -5.76
N LYS A 58 -14.19 0.71 -6.90
CA LYS A 58 -13.35 -0.42 -7.27
C LYS A 58 -12.17 0.09 -8.09
N ASN A 59 -10.97 -0.04 -7.54
CA ASN A 59 -9.72 0.35 -8.19
C ASN A 59 -9.10 -0.90 -8.82
N SER A 60 -8.52 -0.73 -10.01
CA SER A 60 -7.73 -1.77 -10.66
C SER A 60 -6.35 -1.84 -10.00
N ILE A 61 -5.86 -3.05 -9.75
CA ILE A 61 -4.54 -3.30 -9.17
C ILE A 61 -3.75 -4.13 -10.19
N SER A 62 -3.14 -3.44 -11.14
CA SER A 62 -2.45 -4.05 -12.28
C SER A 62 -1.17 -3.30 -12.65
N ALA A 63 -0.25 -3.98 -13.34
CA ALA A 63 0.97 -3.33 -13.82
C ALA A 63 0.70 -2.22 -14.84
N ASP A 64 -0.44 -2.31 -15.54
CA ASP A 64 -0.86 -1.31 -16.53
C ASP A 64 -1.30 0.01 -15.87
N ASP A 65 -1.59 -0.02 -14.56
CA ASP A 65 -1.99 1.14 -13.74
C ASP A 65 -0.83 1.70 -12.90
N ILE A 66 0.42 1.28 -13.18
CA ILE A 66 1.62 1.79 -12.51
C ILE A 66 2.28 2.86 -13.38
N TYR A 67 2.49 4.03 -12.80
CA TYR A 67 3.10 5.19 -13.46
C TYR A 67 4.43 5.55 -12.79
N GLU A 68 5.41 6.01 -13.56
CA GLU A 68 6.71 6.44 -13.02
C GLU A 68 6.60 7.70 -12.15
N SER A 69 5.59 8.54 -12.42
CA SER A 69 5.32 9.77 -11.68
C SER A 69 3.84 10.19 -11.73
N GLU A 70 3.43 11.10 -10.83
CA GLU A 70 2.10 11.75 -10.90
C GLU A 70 1.90 12.56 -12.19
N GLU A 71 2.98 13.05 -12.80
CA GLU A 71 2.91 13.78 -14.06
C GLU A 71 2.50 12.83 -15.20
N ASP A 72 3.08 11.64 -15.25
CA ASP A 72 2.74 10.61 -16.25
C ASP A 72 1.29 10.16 -16.09
N PHE A 73 0.83 9.97 -14.85
CA PHE A 73 -0.58 9.68 -14.57
C PHE A 73 -1.52 10.77 -15.13
N ARG A 74 -1.19 12.05 -14.89
CA ARG A 74 -2.01 13.18 -15.37
C ARG A 74 -1.96 13.36 -16.89
N ASN A 75 -0.89 12.94 -17.54
CA ASN A 75 -0.69 13.09 -18.97
C ASN A 75 -1.11 11.85 -19.77
N TYR A 76 -1.38 10.70 -19.15
CA TYR A 76 -1.77 9.45 -19.81
C TYR A 76 -3.00 9.58 -20.74
N ASN A 77 -3.90 10.52 -20.46
CA ASN A 77 -5.13 10.76 -21.24
C ASN A 77 -5.07 12.01 -22.16
N LYS A 78 -3.89 12.59 -22.40
CA LYS A 78 -3.70 13.68 -23.38
C LYS A 78 -3.23 13.15 -24.73
#